data_AF-T1A1L5-F1
#
_entry.id   AF-T1A1L5-F1
#
_cell.length_a   1.000
_cell.length_b   1.000
_cell.length_c   1.000
_cell.angle_alpha   90.00
_cell.angle_beta   90.00
_cell.angle_gamma   90.00
#
_symmetry.space_group_name_H-M   'P 1'
#
loop_
_entity.id
_entity.type
_entity.pdbx_description
1 polymer ?
#
loop_
_entity_poly.entity_id
_entity_poly.type
_entity_poly.pdbx_seq_one_letter_code
_entity_poly.pdbx_strand_id
1 'polypeptide(L)'
;MVVGQLQVRATTIRAIRQGTVEKGDPIAAGEIAGLLALKRTSDLIPHCHIVPLTGSSVALSISGPRTLSARVEAQAVGPTGVEMEALVGATVALLTAWDMVKYLEKDARGL
;
A
#
# COMPACT_ATOMS: atom_id res chain seq x y z
N MET A 1 3.63 11.37 8.16
CA MET A 1 4.07 10.74 6.88
C MET A 1 4.69 9.40 7.20
N VAL A 2 4.25 8.35 6.51
CA VAL A 2 4.80 6.99 6.60
C VAL A 2 5.32 6.58 5.24
N VAL A 3 6.44 5.84 5.22
CA VAL A 3 6.97 5.20 4.03
C VAL A 3 7.16 3.72 4.31
N GLY A 4 6.56 2.87 3.46
CA GLY A 4 6.77 1.42 3.48
C GLY A 4 7.39 0.97 2.16
N GLN A 5 8.16 -0.12 2.22
CA GLN A 5 8.77 -0.71 1.02
C GLN A 5 8.49 -2.20 0.94
N LEU A 6 8.33 -2.70 -0.29
CA LEU A 6 8.15 -4.10 -0.61
C LEU A 6 9.19 -4.52 -1.65
N GLN A 7 9.95 -5.56 -1.32
CA GLN A 7 10.93 -6.15 -2.24
C GLN A 7 10.23 -7.14 -3.18
N VAL A 8 10.57 -7.06 -4.46
CA VAL A 8 10.06 -7.93 -5.53
C VAL A 8 11.19 -8.33 -6.49
N ARG A 9 10.93 -9.24 -7.42
CA ARG A 9 11.86 -9.58 -8.50
C ARG A 9 11.95 -8.44 -9.52
N ALA A 10 13.10 -8.33 -10.18
CA ALA A 10 13.30 -7.35 -11.25
C ALA A 10 12.38 -7.61 -12.47
N THR A 11 12.02 -8.86 -12.71
CA THR A 11 11.04 -9.26 -13.74
C THR A 11 9.65 -8.72 -13.44
N THR A 12 9.26 -8.67 -12.16
CA THR A 12 7.98 -8.11 -11.72
C THR A 12 7.93 -6.60 -11.90
N ILE A 13 9.02 -5.89 -11.54
CA ILE A 13 9.13 -4.46 -11.85
C ILE A 13 9.00 -4.20 -13.36
N ARG A 14 9.60 -5.06 -14.20
CA ARG A 14 9.46 -4.96 -15.66
C ARG A 14 8.01 -5.15 -16.11
N ALA A 15 7.31 -6.15 -15.58
CA ALA A 15 5.91 -6.40 -15.91
C ALA A 15 5.00 -5.22 -15.51
N ILE A 16 5.21 -4.65 -14.33
CA ILE A 16 4.49 -3.44 -13.87
C ILE A 16 4.73 -2.28 -14.85
N ARG A 17 5.99 -1.98 -15.18
CA ARG A 17 6.33 -0.88 -16.12
C ARG A 17 5.76 -1.07 -17.52
N GLN A 18 5.63 -2.32 -17.96
CA GLN A 18 5.10 -2.66 -19.28
C GLN A 18 3.57 -2.79 -19.31
N GLY A 19 2.90 -2.73 -18.15
CA GLY A 19 1.46 -2.94 -18.05
C GLY A 19 1.03 -4.38 -18.39
N THR A 20 1.91 -5.37 -18.18
CA THR A 20 1.67 -6.77 -18.52
C THR A 20 1.26 -7.64 -17.33
N VAL A 21 0.92 -7.02 -16.20
CA VAL A 21 0.39 -7.73 -15.03
C VAL A 21 -1.05 -8.16 -15.32
N GLU A 22 -1.31 -9.47 -15.24
CA GLU A 22 -2.60 -10.09 -15.64
C GLU A 22 -3.78 -9.56 -14.82
N LYS A 23 -3.56 -9.24 -13.55
CA LYS A 23 -4.58 -8.70 -12.64
C LYS A 23 -4.87 -7.20 -12.86
N GLY A 24 -4.16 -6.52 -13.77
CA GLY A 24 -4.26 -5.08 -13.98
C GLY A 24 -3.13 -4.29 -13.29
N ASP A 25 -3.30 -2.97 -13.16
CA ASP A 25 -2.29 -2.06 -12.62
C ASP A 25 -2.13 -2.18 -11.09
N PRO A 26 -1.00 -2.70 -10.57
CA PRO A 26 -0.78 -2.85 -9.13
C PRO A 26 -0.58 -1.52 -8.40
N ILE A 27 -0.12 -0.47 -9.09
CA ILE A 27 0.12 0.84 -8.49
C ILE A 27 -1.23 1.48 -8.17
N ALA A 28 -2.08 1.65 -9.18
CA ALA A 28 -3.41 2.24 -9.01
C ALA A 28 -4.27 1.42 -8.03
N ALA A 29 -4.24 0.08 -8.13
CA ALA A 29 -4.98 -0.78 -7.20
C ALA A 29 -4.50 -0.60 -5.75
N GLY A 30 -3.18 -0.54 -5.54
CA GLY A 30 -2.59 -0.33 -4.21
C GLY A 30 -2.94 1.03 -3.61
N GLU A 31 -2.93 2.10 -4.41
CA GLU A 31 -3.30 3.44 -3.94
C GLU A 31 -4.76 3.52 -3.48
N ILE A 32 -5.68 2.96 -4.28
CA ILE A 32 -7.11 2.90 -3.93
C ILE A 32 -7.31 2.10 -2.64
N ALA A 33 -6.68 0.91 -2.55
CA ALA A 33 -6.80 0.06 -1.37
C ALA A 33 -6.23 0.73 -0.11
N GLY A 34 -5.08 1.40 -0.21
CA GLY A 34 -4.49 2.16 0.88
C GLY A 34 -5.40 3.31 1.36
N LEU A 35 -5.99 4.06 0.42
CA LEU A 35 -6.93 5.14 0.74
C LEU A 35 -8.19 4.61 1.44
N LEU A 36 -8.71 3.46 1.02
CA LEU A 36 -9.86 2.84 1.67
C LEU A 36 -9.50 2.32 3.06
N ALA A 37 -8.33 1.71 3.21
CA ALA A 37 -7.89 1.09 4.46
C ALA A 37 -7.63 2.11 5.56
N LEU A 38 -6.97 3.23 5.26
CA LEU A 38 -6.67 4.26 6.27
C LEU A 38 -7.95 4.84 6.89
N LYS A 39 -9.06 4.88 6.14
CA LYS A 39 -10.39 5.32 6.63
C LYS A 39 -11.08 4.28 7.50
N ARG A 40 -10.57 3.04 7.55
CA ARG A 40 -11.11 1.89 8.31
C ARG A 40 -10.14 1.43 9.39
N THR A 41 -9.19 2.27 9.79
CA THR A 41 -8.17 1.93 10.79
C THR A 41 -8.77 1.46 12.12
N SER A 42 -9.81 2.13 12.60
CA SER A 42 -10.54 1.74 13.82
C SER A 42 -11.24 0.37 13.72
N ASP A 43 -11.58 -0.07 12.51
CA ASP A 43 -12.20 -1.39 12.30
C ASP A 43 -11.16 -2.51 12.37
N LEU A 44 -9.89 -2.18 12.11
CA LEU A 44 -8.77 -3.13 12.02
C LEU A 44 -7.96 -3.19 13.33
N ILE A 45 -7.81 -2.06 14.02
CA ILE A 45 -6.97 -1.92 15.21
C ILE A 45 -7.87 -1.67 16.43
N PRO A 46 -8.03 -2.65 17.35
CA PRO A 46 -9.07 -2.63 18.39
C PRO A 46 -9.10 -1.42 19.33
N HIS A 47 -7.96 -0.73 19.53
CA HIS A 47 -7.84 0.40 20.44
C HIS A 47 -7.65 1.74 19.73
N CYS A 48 -7.77 1.78 18.39
CA CYS A 48 -7.80 3.03 17.66
C CYS A 48 -9.18 3.69 17.78
N HIS A 49 -9.17 4.99 18.06
CA HIS A 49 -10.39 5.80 17.98
C HIS A 49 -10.79 6.00 16.52
N ILE A 50 -12.06 6.34 16.29
CA ILE A 50 -12.49 6.85 14.99
C ILE A 50 -11.94 8.26 14.84
N VAL A 51 -11.09 8.49 13.84
CA VAL A 51 -10.53 9.81 13.54
C VAL A 51 -11.17 10.40 12.28
N PRO A 52 -11.83 11.57 12.35
CA PRO A 52 -12.39 12.24 11.18
C PRO A 52 -11.27 12.90 10.36
N LEU A 53 -10.73 12.16 9.40
CA LEU A 53 -9.67 12.64 8.51
C LEU A 53 -10.13 13.84 7.68
N THR A 54 -9.30 14.88 7.66
CA THR A 54 -9.50 16.09 6.84
C THR A 54 -8.71 16.04 5.53
N GLY A 55 -7.69 15.19 5.46
CA GLY A 55 -6.89 14.98 4.26
C GLY A 55 -6.13 13.66 4.32
N SER A 56 -5.95 13.02 3.17
CA SER A 56 -5.16 11.80 3.06
C SER A 56 -4.60 11.63 1.65
N SER A 57 -3.38 11.12 1.54
CA SER A 57 -2.78 10.74 0.26
C SER A 57 -2.04 9.42 0.38
N VAL A 58 -2.09 8.62 -0.70
CA VAL A 58 -1.32 7.39 -0.86
C VAL A 58 -0.68 7.47 -2.23
N ALA A 59 0.64 7.36 -2.28
CA ALA A 59 1.41 7.31 -3.51
C ALA A 59 2.23 6.02 -3.52
N LEU A 60 1.94 5.13 -4.48
CA LEU A 60 2.68 3.90 -4.69
C LEU A 60 3.59 4.07 -5.91
N SER A 61 4.86 3.70 -5.79
CA SER A 61 5.84 3.94 -6.85
C SER A 61 6.90 2.85 -6.89
N ILE A 62 7.56 2.73 -8.05
CA ILE A 62 8.77 1.91 -8.20
C ILE A 62 9.97 2.76 -7.77
N SER A 63 10.59 2.43 -6.63
CA SER A 63 11.72 3.19 -6.08
C SER A 63 13.09 2.56 -6.36
N GLY A 64 13.12 1.43 -7.08
CA GLY A 64 14.36 0.74 -7.45
C GLY A 64 14.13 -0.42 -8.41
N PRO A 65 15.19 -1.15 -8.80
CA PRO A 65 15.08 -2.28 -9.73
C PRO A 65 14.27 -3.45 -9.16
N ARG A 66 14.03 -3.46 -7.84
CA ARG A 66 13.40 -4.55 -7.08
C ARG A 66 12.49 -4.04 -5.95
N THR A 67 12.12 -2.76 -5.96
CA THR A 67 11.45 -2.13 -4.81
C THR A 67 10.20 -1.37 -5.25
N LEU A 68 9.08 -1.68 -4.61
CA LEU A 68 7.89 -0.83 -4.56
C LEU A 68 7.91 -0.02 -3.26
N SER A 69 7.49 1.24 -3.32
CA SER A 69 7.47 2.16 -2.18
C SER A 69 6.11 2.84 -2.08
N ALA A 70 5.45 2.66 -0.94
CA ALA A 70 4.23 3.36 -0.59
C ALA A 70 4.56 4.53 0.33
N ARG A 71 4.21 5.75 -0.07
CA ARG A 71 4.26 6.94 0.77
C ARG A 71 2.83 7.35 1.13
N VAL A 72 2.55 7.46 2.42
CA VAL A 72 1.21 7.77 2.92
C VAL A 72 1.25 8.95 3.88
N GLU A 73 0.32 9.88 3.69
CA GLU A 73 0.10 11.03 4.55
C GLU A 73 -1.38 11.05 4.97
N ALA A 74 -1.63 11.37 6.23
CA ALA A 74 -2.95 11.53 6.81
C ALA A 74 -2.97 12.81 7.64
N GLN A 75 -4.11 13.48 7.68
CA GLN A 75 -4.34 14.72 8.41
C GLN A 75 -5.73 14.66 9.04
N ALA A 76 -5.83 15.17 10.26
CA ALA A 76 -7.10 15.34 10.97
C ALA A 76 -7.01 16.54 11.92
N VAL A 77 -8.16 16.99 12.39
CA VAL A 77 -8.27 17.96 13.49
C VAL A 77 -8.91 17.25 14.68
N GLY A 78 -8.18 17.11 15.77
CA GLY A 78 -8.66 16.41 16.96
C GLY A 78 -7.56 16.15 17.99
N PRO A 79 -7.90 15.55 19.14
CA PRO A 79 -6.95 15.28 20.23
C PRO A 79 -6.06 14.06 19.99
N THR A 80 -6.36 13.24 18.98
CA THR A 80 -5.64 12.00 18.65
C THR A 80 -4.84 12.18 17.36
N GLY A 81 -3.64 11.60 17.32
CA GLY A 81 -2.80 11.56 16.12
C GLY A 81 -3.38 10.69 15.01
N VAL A 82 -2.67 10.66 13.87
CA VAL A 82 -3.07 9.96 12.63
C VAL A 82 -1.99 9.02 12.10
N GLU A 83 -1.02 8.66 12.95
CA GLU A 83 0.08 7.76 12.61
C GLU A 83 -0.43 6.37 12.23
N MET A 84 -1.47 5.89 12.90
CA MET A 84 -2.03 4.56 12.66
C MET A 84 -2.75 4.48 11.31
N GLU A 85 -3.49 5.52 10.94
CA GLU A 85 -4.14 5.62 9.63
C GLU A 85 -3.09 5.60 8.50
N ALA A 86 -1.99 6.34 8.67
CA ALA A 86 -0.91 6.34 7.70
C ALA A 86 -0.20 4.98 7.61
N LEU A 87 0.04 4.30 8.74
CA LEU A 87 0.64 2.97 8.80
C LEU A 87 -0.26 1.92 8.11
N VAL A 88 -1.55 1.89 8.46
CA VAL A 88 -2.53 0.96 7.86
C VAL A 88 -2.65 1.20 6.35
N GLY A 89 -2.74 2.45 5.91
CA GLY A 89 -2.79 2.79 4.50
C GLY A 89 -1.56 2.29 3.74
N ALA A 90 -0.35 2.50 4.29
CA ALA A 90 0.89 2.03 3.66
C ALA A 90 0.96 0.50 3.60
N THR A 91 0.60 -0.17 4.69
CA THR A 91 0.58 -1.63 4.76
C THR A 91 -0.38 -2.23 3.74
N VAL A 92 -1.63 -1.75 3.68
CA VAL A 92 -2.63 -2.31 2.76
C VAL A 92 -2.31 -1.99 1.31
N ALA A 93 -1.74 -0.81 1.01
CA ALA A 93 -1.27 -0.51 -0.34
C ALA A 93 -0.22 -1.52 -0.82
N LEU A 94 0.77 -1.83 0.02
CA LEU A 94 1.82 -2.80 -0.32
C LEU A 94 1.29 -4.24 -0.37
N LEU A 95 0.41 -4.64 0.55
CA LEU A 95 -0.22 -5.97 0.52
C LEU A 95 -1.08 -6.17 -0.74
N THR A 96 -1.77 -5.12 -1.17
CA THR A 96 -2.57 -5.14 -2.41
C THR A 96 -1.65 -5.27 -3.61
N ALA A 97 -0.57 -4.49 -3.67
CA ALA A 97 0.42 -4.63 -4.73
C ALA A 97 1.00 -6.05 -4.77
N TRP A 98 1.34 -6.63 -3.61
CA TRP A 98 1.78 -8.02 -3.53
C TRP A 98 0.72 -8.99 -4.06
N ASP A 99 -0.56 -8.86 -3.68
CA ASP A 99 -1.60 -9.75 -4.19
C ASP A 99 -1.72 -9.70 -5.71
N MET A 100 -1.55 -8.52 -6.30
CA MET A 100 -1.58 -8.30 -7.74
C MET A 100 -0.43 -8.98 -8.47
N VAL A 101 0.75 -9.10 -7.84
CA VAL A 101 1.96 -9.64 -8.49
C VAL A 101 2.48 -10.95 -7.93
N LYS A 102 1.89 -11.51 -6.85
CA LYS A 102 2.44 -12.68 -6.15
C LYS A 102 2.65 -13.89 -7.06
N TYR A 103 1.86 -14.02 -8.14
CA TYR A 103 2.03 -15.11 -9.11
C TYR A 103 3.35 -15.03 -9.90
N LEU A 104 3.91 -13.83 -10.08
CA LEU A 104 5.24 -13.60 -10.67
C LEU A 104 6.38 -13.79 -9.65
N GLU A 105 6.06 -13.65 -8.36
CA GLU A 105 7.02 -13.74 -7.25
C GLU A 105 7.19 -15.15 -6.70
N LYS A 106 6.21 -16.03 -6.90
CA LYS A 106 6.26 -17.41 -6.38
C LYS A 106 7.47 -18.19 -6.88
N ASP A 107 8.02 -19.04 -6.01
CA ASP A 107 8.93 -20.12 -6.37
C ASP A 107 8.18 -21.46 -6.53
N ALA A 108 8.91 -22.55 -6.80
CA ALA A 108 8.34 -23.89 -6.98
C ALA A 108 7.56 -24.43 -5.75
N ARG A 109 7.73 -23.81 -4.57
CA ARG A 109 7.01 -24.14 -3.33
C ARG A 109 5.76 -23.28 -3.13
N GLY A 110 5.47 -22.37 -4.06
CA GLY A 110 4.34 -21.45 -3.97
C GLY A 110 4.51 -20.33 -2.95
N LEU A 111 5.75 -20.13 -2.46
CA LEU A 111 6.18 -19.01 -1.62
C LEU A 111 6.60 -17.84 -2.47
#